data_AF-A0A8H3Z875-F1
#
_entry.id   AF-A0A8H3Z875-F1
#
_cell.length_a   1.000
_cell.length_b   1.000
_cell.length_c   1.000
_cell.angle_alpha   90.00
_cell.angle_beta   90.00
_cell.angle_gamma   90.00
#
_symmetry.space_group_name_H-M   'P 1'
#
loop_
_entity.id
_entity.type
_entity.pdbx_description
1 polymer ?
#
loop_
_entity_poly.entity_id
_entity_poly.type
_entity_poly.pdbx_seq_one_letter_code
_entity_poly.pdbx_strand_id
1 'polypeptide(L)'
;MPNADYNTPSTESCPFCTIANAYPTATTTSAPSTTQTVQQLRAAVPQEPEVTRVSPSCFLVLSAPSVMAFLDILPMTRGHLLVTVRGHREKIHDLTGGEGGEVGFWLPVLAKVVAKVTGTSDFNLVQNNGVRAAQVVPHVHFHIIPRPGNVPELKNKSWTMFGRGQREELDDDEGEQLAGELRDELRKELEQYAGQETEETSTTPDPYSSNPFKSEIARKKWTDIYLNQQIPPYQFHNFKKSHITRSFLTKPLTTAPHPSKSHTHQQM
;
A
#
# COMPACT_ATOMS: atom_id res chain seq x y z
N MET A 1 14.75 22.53 14.52
CA MET A 1 14.90 23.16 13.19
C MET A 1 13.54 23.63 12.74
N PRO A 2 13.38 24.87 12.30
CA PRO A 2 12.08 25.38 11.86
C PRO A 2 11.66 24.64 10.59
N ASN A 3 10.37 24.27 10.54
CA ASN A 3 9.75 23.54 9.44
C ASN A 3 9.99 24.28 8.12
N ALA A 4 10.59 23.61 7.14
CA ALA A 4 10.44 24.03 5.76
C ALA A 4 8.93 24.04 5.46
N ASP A 5 8.44 25.16 4.96
CA ASP A 5 7.08 25.33 4.46
C ASP A 5 6.82 24.28 3.38
N TYR A 6 6.31 23.12 3.78
CA TYR A 6 5.65 22.20 2.87
C TYR A 6 4.33 22.87 2.57
N ASN A 7 4.27 23.51 1.41
CA ASN A 7 3.07 24.07 0.82
C ASN A 7 2.04 22.93 0.73
N THR A 8 1.21 22.76 1.77
CA THR A 8 0.19 21.70 1.81
C THR A 8 -0.77 22.01 0.66
N PRO A 9 -0.87 21.16 -0.37
CA PRO A 9 -1.75 21.47 -1.49
C PRO A 9 -3.18 21.62 -0.97
N SER A 10 -3.86 22.67 -1.42
CA SER A 10 -5.28 22.87 -1.12
C SER A 10 -6.07 21.64 -1.60
N THR A 11 -7.16 21.34 -0.91
CA THR A 11 -8.12 20.28 -1.29
C THR A 11 -8.58 20.37 -2.75
N GLU A 12 -8.51 21.56 -3.35
CA GLU A 12 -8.86 21.85 -4.74
C GLU A 12 -7.90 21.26 -5.78
N SER A 13 -6.68 20.87 -5.38
CA SER A 13 -5.65 20.36 -6.29
C SER A 13 -5.33 18.87 -6.12
N CYS A 14 -5.95 18.20 -5.14
CA CYS A 14 -5.68 16.79 -4.88
C CYS A 14 -6.39 15.88 -5.91
N PRO A 15 -5.67 15.05 -6.69
CA PRO A 15 -6.29 14.17 -7.69
C PRO A 15 -7.26 13.15 -7.06
N PHE A 16 -6.98 12.67 -5.85
CA PHE A 16 -7.86 11.70 -5.18
C PHE A 16 -9.14 12.35 -4.64
N CYS A 17 -9.09 13.64 -4.26
CA CYS A 17 -10.30 14.40 -3.95
C CYS A 17 -11.14 14.64 -5.22
N THR A 18 -10.50 14.95 -6.35
CA THR A 18 -11.18 15.08 -7.65
C THR A 18 -11.90 13.79 -8.03
N ILE A 19 -11.22 12.64 -7.92
CA ILE A 19 -11.83 11.32 -8.13
C ILE A 19 -12.99 11.10 -7.15
N ALA A 20 -12.81 11.37 -5.86
CA ALA A 20 -13.84 11.18 -4.84
C ALA A 20 -15.12 11.97 -5.13
N ASN A 21 -14.97 13.20 -5.65
CA ASN A 21 -16.08 14.07 -6.02
C ASN A 21 -16.78 13.60 -7.31
N ALA A 22 -16.03 13.06 -8.28
CA ALA A 22 -16.56 12.57 -9.55
C ALA A 22 -17.35 11.24 -9.42
N TYR A 23 -17.05 10.45 -8.39
CA TYR A 23 -17.66 9.15 -8.13
C TYR A 23 -18.29 9.10 -6.73
N PRO A 24 -19.47 9.73 -6.50
CA PRO A 24 -20.14 9.70 -5.21
C PRO A 24 -20.59 8.29 -4.81
N THR A 25 -20.83 8.09 -3.52
CA THR A 25 -21.32 6.83 -2.96
C THR A 25 -22.83 6.71 -3.19
N ALA A 26 -23.33 5.47 -3.25
CA ALA A 26 -24.77 5.24 -3.17
C ALA A 26 -25.24 5.62 -1.74
N THR A 27 -26.00 6.71 -1.63
CA THR A 27 -26.55 7.19 -0.36
C THR A 27 -27.48 6.12 0.22
N THR A 28 -27.02 5.34 1.19
CA THR A 28 -27.91 4.45 1.95
C THR A 28 -28.37 5.22 3.18
N THR A 29 -29.58 5.77 3.13
CA THR A 29 -30.25 6.57 4.19
C THR A 29 -30.64 5.72 5.43
N SER A 30 -29.89 4.68 5.78
CA SER A 30 -30.17 3.88 6.97
C SER A 30 -29.11 4.11 8.05
N ALA A 31 -29.58 4.28 9.28
CA ALA A 31 -28.80 4.45 10.50
C ALA A 31 -27.57 3.51 10.57
N PRO A 32 -26.49 3.91 11.27
CA PRO A 32 -25.28 3.10 11.40
C PRO A 32 -25.62 1.77 12.10
N SER A 33 -25.75 0.69 11.33
CA SER A 33 -25.68 -0.67 11.84
C SER A 33 -24.26 -1.18 11.70
N THR A 34 -23.75 -1.82 12.75
CA THR A 34 -22.40 -2.40 12.81
C THR A 34 -22.18 -3.52 11.78
N THR A 35 -23.25 -4.02 11.18
CA THR A 35 -23.22 -5.00 10.10
C THR A 35 -23.60 -4.32 8.80
N GLN A 36 -22.65 -4.21 7.86
CA GLN A 36 -23.00 -3.86 6.48
C GLN A 36 -23.71 -5.07 5.86
N THR A 37 -24.89 -4.86 5.29
CA THR A 37 -25.56 -5.95 4.59
C THR A 37 -24.81 -6.27 3.30
N VAL A 38 -24.90 -7.52 2.84
CA VAL A 38 -24.37 -7.96 1.54
C VAL A 38 -24.81 -7.03 0.41
N GLN A 39 -26.03 -6.48 0.51
CA GLN A 39 -26.56 -5.52 -0.44
C GLN A 39 -25.82 -4.18 -0.40
N GLN A 40 -25.46 -3.67 0.79
CA GLN A 40 -24.64 -2.47 0.95
C GLN A 40 -23.21 -2.69 0.40
N LEU A 41 -22.61 -3.84 0.66
CA LEU A 41 -21.30 -4.21 0.12
C LEU A 41 -21.32 -4.30 -1.41
N ARG A 42 -22.35 -4.92 -1.99
CA ARG A 42 -22.53 -4.98 -3.45
C ARG A 42 -22.73 -3.60 -4.07
N ALA A 43 -23.45 -2.70 -3.40
CA ALA A 43 -23.66 -1.34 -3.87
C ALA A 43 -22.37 -0.51 -3.95
N ALA A 44 -21.33 -0.89 -3.21
CA ALA A 44 -20.02 -0.27 -3.30
C ALA A 44 -19.25 -0.65 -4.58
N VAL A 45 -19.65 -1.69 -5.31
CA VAL A 45 -19.02 -2.10 -6.57
C VAL A 45 -19.79 -1.49 -7.74
N PRO A 46 -19.24 -0.47 -8.44
CA PRO A 46 -19.92 0.13 -9.59
C PRO A 46 -20.11 -0.92 -10.71
N GLN A 47 -21.15 -0.78 -11.53
CA GLN A 47 -21.36 -1.68 -12.67
C GLN A 47 -20.44 -1.27 -13.82
N GLU A 48 -20.70 -0.11 -14.41
CA GLU A 48 -19.96 0.47 -15.53
C GLU A 48 -19.70 1.96 -15.24
N PRO A 49 -18.67 2.28 -14.44
CA PRO A 49 -18.31 3.67 -14.17
C PRO A 49 -17.72 4.29 -15.44
N GLU A 50 -18.23 5.46 -15.83
CA GLU A 50 -17.65 6.25 -16.92
C GLU A 50 -16.22 6.67 -16.56
N VAL A 51 -15.22 6.18 -17.31
CA VAL A 51 -13.79 6.32 -16.98
C VAL A 51 -13.27 7.74 -17.24
N THR A 52 -13.91 8.49 -18.15
CA THR A 52 -13.53 9.84 -18.59
C THR A 52 -14.08 10.97 -17.72
N ARG A 53 -14.71 10.66 -16.57
CA ARG A 53 -15.24 11.69 -15.65
C ARG A 53 -14.16 12.58 -15.06
N VAL A 54 -12.92 12.12 -15.06
CA VAL A 54 -11.74 12.83 -14.60
C VAL A 54 -10.64 12.71 -15.65
N SER A 55 -9.68 13.63 -15.61
CA SER A 55 -8.49 13.62 -16.46
C SER A 55 -7.23 13.58 -15.59
N PRO A 56 -6.33 12.60 -15.75
CA PRO A 56 -6.44 11.44 -16.66
C PRO A 56 -7.59 10.50 -16.25
N SER A 57 -7.95 9.57 -17.15
CA SER A 57 -9.00 8.57 -16.96
C SER A 57 -8.84 7.81 -15.63
N CYS A 58 -9.95 7.45 -14.99
CA CYS A 58 -9.95 6.69 -13.73
C CYS A 58 -10.70 5.37 -13.88
N PHE A 59 -9.97 4.28 -13.70
CA PHE A 59 -10.52 2.93 -13.77
C PHE A 59 -10.98 2.47 -12.37
N LEU A 60 -12.17 2.93 -11.99
CA LEU A 60 -12.75 2.68 -10.67
C LEU A 60 -13.16 1.21 -10.49
N VAL A 61 -12.77 0.63 -9.35
CA VAL A 61 -13.07 -0.75 -8.93
C VAL A 61 -14.01 -0.77 -7.72
N LEU A 62 -13.84 0.15 -6.77
CA LEU A 62 -14.63 0.24 -5.54
C LEU A 62 -15.00 1.69 -5.22
N SER A 63 -16.25 1.91 -4.81
CA SER A 63 -16.85 3.19 -4.42
C SER A 63 -17.66 3.02 -3.11
N ALA A 64 -16.97 2.71 -2.01
CA ALA A 64 -17.58 2.51 -0.68
C ALA A 64 -17.78 3.84 0.07
N PRO A 65 -18.54 3.88 1.19
CA PRO A 65 -18.83 5.09 1.95
C PRO A 65 -17.61 5.96 2.29
N SER A 66 -16.52 5.37 2.78
CA SER A 66 -15.29 6.11 3.12
C SER A 66 -14.12 5.73 2.22
N VAL A 67 -14.18 4.58 1.54
CA VAL A 67 -13.06 4.00 0.78
C VAL A 67 -13.34 3.94 -0.72
N MET A 68 -12.31 4.16 -1.53
CA MET A 68 -12.33 3.92 -2.96
C MET A 68 -11.14 3.07 -3.38
N ALA A 69 -11.29 2.35 -4.50
CA ALA A 69 -10.16 1.70 -5.15
C ALA A 69 -10.22 1.85 -6.66
N PHE A 70 -9.08 2.09 -7.29
CA PHE A 70 -8.92 2.30 -8.74
C PHE A 70 -7.50 1.91 -9.17
N LEU A 71 -7.31 1.61 -10.45
CA LEU A 71 -5.99 1.24 -10.99
C LEU A 71 -5.02 2.43 -10.94
N ASP A 72 -3.74 2.14 -10.69
CA ASP A 72 -2.66 3.12 -10.85
C ASP A 72 -2.42 3.37 -12.34
N ILE A 73 -2.42 4.64 -12.75
CA ILE A 73 -2.17 5.06 -14.14
C ILE A 73 -0.74 4.80 -14.60
N LEU A 74 0.21 4.64 -13.68
CA LEU A 74 1.60 4.28 -13.93
C LEU A 74 1.92 2.97 -13.18
N PRO A 75 1.33 1.84 -13.61
CA PRO A 75 1.39 0.59 -12.89
C PRO A 75 2.83 0.06 -12.78
N MET A 76 3.19 -0.49 -11.63
CA MET A 76 4.46 -1.21 -11.49
C MET A 76 4.39 -2.62 -12.09
N THR A 77 3.20 -3.21 -12.07
CA THR A 77 2.84 -4.50 -12.65
C THR A 77 1.34 -4.48 -13.00
N ARG A 78 0.91 -5.33 -13.93
CA ARG A 78 -0.52 -5.50 -14.26
C ARG A 78 -1.32 -5.78 -12.98
N GLY A 79 -2.38 -5.02 -12.76
CA GLY A 79 -3.23 -5.11 -11.56
C GLY A 79 -2.77 -4.26 -10.38
N HIS A 80 -1.81 -3.34 -10.57
CA HIS A 80 -1.45 -2.36 -9.55
C HIS A 80 -2.65 -1.50 -9.16
N LEU A 81 -3.18 -1.73 -7.96
CA LEU A 81 -4.39 -1.09 -7.46
C LEU A 81 -4.06 -0.09 -6.34
N LEU A 82 -4.69 1.07 -6.39
CA LEU A 82 -4.67 2.06 -5.31
C LEU A 82 -5.96 1.94 -4.49
N VAL A 83 -5.81 1.91 -3.17
CA VAL A 83 -6.92 1.96 -2.20
C VAL A 83 -6.78 3.22 -1.36
N THR A 84 -7.77 4.10 -1.37
CA THR A 84 -7.70 5.42 -0.73
C THR A 84 -8.98 5.72 0.04
N VAL A 85 -8.93 6.72 0.92
CA VAL A 85 -10.10 7.27 1.60
C VAL A 85 -10.68 8.44 0.81
N ARG A 86 -11.97 8.72 0.94
CA ARG A 86 -12.61 9.88 0.30
C ARG A 86 -12.22 11.20 0.93
N GLY A 87 -12.20 11.23 2.26
CA GLY A 87 -11.76 12.40 3.02
C GLY A 87 -10.30 12.72 2.73
N HIS A 88 -9.98 14.01 2.62
CA HIS A 88 -8.59 14.42 2.44
C HIS A 88 -7.81 14.19 3.73
N ARG A 89 -7.01 13.12 3.76
CA ARG A 89 -6.15 12.73 4.89
C ARG A 89 -4.74 12.62 4.36
N GLU A 90 -3.80 13.43 4.82
CA GLU A 90 -2.46 13.41 4.25
C GLU A 90 -1.72 12.12 4.65
N LYS A 91 -1.78 11.76 5.93
CA LYS A 91 -1.05 10.62 6.51
C LYS A 91 -2.00 9.68 7.21
N ILE A 92 -1.56 8.44 7.42
CA ILE A 92 -2.40 7.37 7.99
C ILE A 92 -2.89 7.69 9.41
N HIS A 93 -2.14 8.49 10.19
CA HIS A 93 -2.56 8.92 11.53
C HIS A 93 -3.63 10.03 11.53
N ASP A 94 -3.97 10.58 10.36
CA ASP A 94 -5.05 11.54 10.21
C ASP A 94 -6.41 10.84 10.00
N LEU A 95 -6.42 9.51 9.77
CA LEU A 95 -7.63 8.73 9.62
C LEU A 95 -8.43 8.69 10.93
N THR A 96 -9.75 8.83 10.82
CA THR A 96 -10.68 8.49 11.90
C THR A 96 -10.73 6.97 12.11
N GLY A 97 -11.22 6.53 13.27
CA GLY A 97 -11.42 5.10 13.54
C GLY A 97 -12.37 4.42 12.54
N GLY A 98 -13.39 5.14 12.06
CA GLY A 98 -14.32 4.65 11.03
C GLY A 98 -13.63 4.47 9.68
N GLU A 99 -12.91 5.49 9.20
CA GLU A 99 -12.14 5.41 7.95
C GLU A 99 -11.10 4.28 8.03
N GLY A 100 -10.35 4.19 9.14
CA GLY A 100 -9.36 3.15 9.35
C GLY A 100 -9.96 1.73 9.40
N GLY A 101 -11.12 1.58 10.03
CA GLY A 101 -11.86 0.31 10.07
C GLY A 101 -12.33 -0.14 8.68
N GLU A 102 -12.91 0.79 7.90
CA GLU A 102 -13.38 0.49 6.55
C GLU A 102 -12.22 0.17 5.59
N VAL A 103 -11.10 0.88 5.70
CA VAL A 103 -9.85 0.54 4.97
C VAL A 103 -9.37 -0.87 5.35
N GLY A 104 -9.33 -1.17 6.65
CA GLY A 104 -8.91 -2.48 7.15
C GLY A 104 -9.78 -3.64 6.67
N PHE A 105 -11.08 -3.41 6.46
CA PHE A 105 -12.00 -4.37 5.87
C PHE A 105 -11.73 -4.59 4.37
N TRP A 106 -11.62 -3.51 3.58
CA TRP A 106 -11.50 -3.62 2.13
C TRP A 106 -10.14 -4.09 1.63
N LEU A 107 -9.04 -3.75 2.32
CA LEU A 107 -7.69 -4.13 1.91
C LEU A 107 -7.50 -5.64 1.66
N PRO A 108 -7.81 -6.55 2.59
CA PRO A 108 -7.65 -7.99 2.35
C PRO A 108 -8.57 -8.51 1.24
N VAL A 109 -9.80 -8.00 1.14
CA VAL A 109 -10.75 -8.37 0.07
C VAL A 109 -10.20 -8.00 -1.30
N LEU A 110 -9.76 -6.75 -1.47
CA LEU A 110 -9.20 -6.25 -2.72
C LEU A 110 -7.88 -6.95 -3.08
N ALA A 111 -7.02 -7.25 -2.09
CA ALA A 111 -5.80 -7.99 -2.32
C ALA A 111 -6.08 -9.41 -2.86
N LYS A 112 -7.09 -10.10 -2.32
CA LYS A 112 -7.53 -11.42 -2.81
C LYS A 112 -8.07 -11.33 -4.25
N VAL A 113 -8.89 -10.33 -4.54
CA VAL A 113 -9.43 -10.07 -5.88
C VAL A 113 -8.31 -9.83 -6.89
N VAL A 114 -7.38 -8.93 -6.56
CA VAL A 114 -6.22 -8.62 -7.41
C VAL A 114 -5.38 -9.88 -7.65
N ALA A 115 -5.12 -10.69 -6.61
CA ALA A 115 -4.36 -11.92 -6.74
C ALA A 115 -5.01 -12.91 -7.72
N LYS A 116 -6.34 -13.07 -7.65
CA LYS A 116 -7.09 -13.94 -8.55
C LYS A 116 -7.09 -13.45 -9.99
N VAL A 117 -7.38 -12.17 -10.23
CA VAL A 117 -7.46 -11.58 -11.58
C VAL A 117 -6.09 -11.54 -12.27
N THR A 118 -5.02 -11.41 -11.49
CA THR A 118 -3.65 -11.40 -12.02
C THR A 118 -2.98 -12.76 -12.04
N GLY A 119 -3.65 -13.80 -11.52
CA GLY A 119 -3.09 -15.15 -11.42
C GLY A 119 -1.84 -15.24 -10.53
N THR A 120 -1.67 -14.31 -9.60
CA THR A 120 -0.47 -14.15 -8.79
C THR A 120 -0.81 -14.10 -7.31
N SER A 121 -0.32 -15.07 -6.52
CA SER A 121 -0.55 -15.10 -5.06
C SER A 121 0.24 -14.04 -4.28
N ASP A 122 1.38 -13.63 -4.83
CA ASP A 122 2.35 -12.77 -4.15
C ASP A 122 2.15 -11.31 -4.55
N PHE A 123 2.10 -10.41 -3.57
CA PHE A 123 1.95 -8.99 -3.81
C PHE A 123 2.69 -8.17 -2.74
N ASN A 124 3.03 -6.93 -3.08
CA ASN A 124 3.43 -5.94 -2.09
C ASN A 124 2.23 -5.09 -1.69
N LEU A 125 2.06 -4.88 -0.39
CA LEU A 125 1.15 -3.87 0.16
C LEU A 125 2.00 -2.71 0.69
N VAL A 126 1.88 -1.52 0.10
CA VAL A 126 2.74 -0.37 0.42
C VAL A 126 1.90 0.86 0.74
N GLN A 127 2.21 1.54 1.85
CA GLN A 127 1.61 2.81 2.21
C GLN A 127 2.69 3.75 2.75
N ASN A 128 2.77 4.94 2.17
CA ASN A 128 3.85 5.91 2.45
C ASN A 128 3.28 7.12 3.20
N ASN A 129 4.00 7.60 4.22
CA ASN A 129 3.60 8.75 5.04
C ASN A 129 4.64 9.87 4.96
N GLY A 130 4.34 10.90 4.18
CA GLY A 130 5.17 12.09 3.94
C GLY A 130 6.21 11.91 2.83
N VAL A 131 6.69 13.04 2.31
CA VAL A 131 7.64 13.10 1.17
C VAL A 131 8.91 12.27 1.39
N ARG A 132 9.44 12.26 2.63
CA ARG A 132 10.65 11.47 2.98
C ARG A 132 10.42 9.96 2.94
N ALA A 133 9.18 9.51 2.98
CA ALA A 133 8.78 8.11 2.79
C ALA A 133 8.35 7.82 1.34
N ALA A 134 8.66 8.71 0.38
CA ALA A 134 8.24 8.62 -1.02
C ALA A 134 6.72 8.70 -1.25
N GLN A 135 5.99 9.42 -0.40
CA GLN A 135 4.61 9.82 -0.71
C GLN A 135 4.63 10.98 -1.71
N VAL A 136 4.04 10.78 -2.88
CA VAL A 136 3.96 11.79 -3.96
C VAL A 136 2.64 12.58 -3.87
N VAL A 137 1.51 11.88 -3.78
CA VAL A 137 0.20 12.50 -3.54
C VAL A 137 -0.02 12.57 -2.02
N PRO A 138 -0.13 13.77 -1.41
CA PRO A 138 -0.33 13.95 0.03
C PRO A 138 -1.79 13.66 0.43
N HIS A 139 -2.21 12.43 0.16
CA HIS A 139 -3.51 11.86 0.48
C HIS A 139 -3.29 10.36 0.74
N VAL A 140 -3.87 9.78 1.79
CA VAL A 140 -3.65 8.38 2.17
C VAL A 140 -4.05 7.45 1.03
N HIS A 141 -3.10 6.64 0.56
CA HIS A 141 -3.35 5.58 -0.41
C HIS A 141 -2.46 4.38 -0.12
N PHE A 142 -3.01 3.20 -0.33
CA PHE A 142 -2.32 1.93 -0.24
C PHE A 142 -2.16 1.38 -1.66
N HIS A 143 -0.96 0.91 -1.97
CA HIS A 143 -0.65 0.21 -3.19
C HIS A 143 -0.79 -1.30 -2.97
N ILE A 144 -1.55 -1.97 -3.80
CA ILE A 144 -1.53 -3.43 -3.95
C ILE A 144 -0.82 -3.73 -5.27
N ILE A 145 0.41 -4.26 -5.19
CA ILE A 145 1.28 -4.47 -6.36
C ILE A 145 1.52 -5.97 -6.55
N PRO A 146 0.86 -6.62 -7.52
CA PRO A 146 1.07 -8.04 -7.87
C PRO A 146 2.52 -8.33 -8.27
N ARG A 147 3.06 -9.48 -7.88
CA ARG A 147 4.44 -9.92 -8.15
C ARG A 147 4.46 -11.23 -8.94
N PRO A 148 4.29 -11.19 -10.28
CA PRO A 148 4.19 -12.41 -11.07
C PRO A 148 5.51 -13.21 -11.03
N GLY A 149 5.44 -14.55 -11.00
CA GLY A 149 6.63 -15.40 -10.81
C GLY A 149 7.66 -15.37 -11.94
N ASN A 150 7.31 -14.76 -13.08
CA ASN A 150 8.13 -14.68 -14.30
C ASN A 150 8.75 -13.29 -14.53
N VAL A 151 8.75 -12.38 -13.55
CA VAL A 151 9.55 -11.15 -13.70
C VAL A 151 11.02 -11.54 -13.91
N PRO A 152 11.68 -11.07 -14.98
CA PRO A 152 13.10 -11.33 -15.20
C PRO A 152 13.88 -11.01 -13.93
N GLU A 153 14.76 -11.92 -13.51
CA GLU A 153 15.59 -11.74 -12.31
C GLU A 153 16.29 -10.38 -12.40
N LEU A 154 15.78 -9.40 -11.65
CA LEU A 154 16.24 -8.02 -11.78
C LEU A 154 17.64 -7.95 -11.19
N LYS A 155 18.62 -7.77 -12.08
CA LYS A 155 20.06 -7.72 -11.76
C LYS A 155 20.41 -6.67 -10.69
N ASN A 156 19.52 -5.70 -10.43
CA ASN A 156 19.66 -4.68 -9.40
C ASN A 156 18.45 -4.66 -8.44
N LYS A 157 18.54 -5.37 -7.30
CA LYS A 157 17.51 -5.43 -6.25
C LYS A 157 17.19 -4.09 -5.59
N SER A 158 18.03 -3.06 -5.75
CA SER A 158 17.81 -1.71 -5.22
C SER A 158 16.79 -0.90 -6.01
N TRP A 159 16.61 -1.21 -7.30
CA TRP A 159 15.72 -0.47 -8.22
C TRP A 159 14.24 -0.85 -8.02
N THR A 160 13.99 -2.12 -7.65
CA THR A 160 12.66 -2.70 -7.45
C THR A 160 11.96 -2.33 -6.16
N MET A 161 12.69 -1.89 -5.12
CA MET A 161 12.11 -1.74 -3.78
C MET A 161 11.34 -0.43 -3.59
N PHE A 162 11.50 0.56 -4.47
CA PHE A 162 10.90 1.90 -4.30
C PHE A 162 10.45 2.55 -5.60
N GLY A 163 10.09 1.76 -6.62
CA GLY A 163 9.37 2.29 -7.79
C GLY A 163 10.16 3.25 -8.68
N ARG A 164 11.49 3.18 -8.70
CA ARG A 164 12.30 3.85 -9.73
C ARG A 164 12.47 2.88 -10.88
N GLY A 165 12.05 3.28 -12.08
CA GLY A 165 11.98 2.50 -13.32
C GLY A 165 11.14 3.28 -14.33
N GLN A 166 11.41 3.15 -15.63
CA GLN A 166 10.48 3.69 -16.62
C GLN A 166 9.16 2.93 -16.47
N ARG A 167 8.10 3.67 -16.20
CA ARG A 167 6.73 3.18 -16.15
C ARG A 167 6.04 3.72 -17.38
N GLU A 168 5.24 2.87 -18.01
CA GLU A 168 4.37 3.27 -19.11
C GLU A 168 3.00 3.63 -18.51
N GLU A 169 2.32 4.57 -19.16
CA GLU A 169 0.94 4.87 -18.80
C GLU A 169 0.07 3.65 -19.14
N LEU A 170 -0.90 3.36 -18.27
CA LEU A 170 -1.88 2.32 -18.51
C LEU A 170 -2.74 2.73 -19.71
N ASP A 171 -2.81 1.85 -20.72
CA ASP A 171 -3.68 2.03 -21.88
C ASP A 171 -5.15 2.03 -21.45
N ASP A 172 -5.97 2.89 -22.06
CA ASP A 172 -7.36 3.07 -21.64
C ASP A 172 -8.21 1.80 -21.86
N ASP A 173 -8.00 1.09 -22.98
CA ASP A 173 -8.72 -0.15 -23.27
C ASP A 173 -8.29 -1.27 -22.31
N GLU A 174 -6.97 -1.39 -22.05
CA GLU A 174 -6.45 -2.34 -21.04
C GLU A 174 -6.99 -2.02 -19.64
N GLY A 175 -6.98 -0.74 -19.25
CA GLY A 175 -7.44 -0.27 -17.95
C GLY A 175 -8.93 -0.53 -17.73
N GLU A 176 -9.76 -0.27 -18.74
CA GLU A 176 -11.20 -0.52 -18.67
C GLU A 176 -11.50 -2.02 -18.55
N GLN A 177 -10.86 -2.85 -19.38
CA GLN A 177 -11.01 -4.30 -19.33
C GLN A 177 -10.59 -4.85 -17.96
N LEU A 178 -9.40 -4.49 -17.49
CA LEU A 178 -8.85 -4.98 -16.23
C LEU A 178 -9.71 -4.55 -15.03
N ALA A 179 -10.19 -3.31 -15.01
CA ALA A 179 -11.09 -2.87 -13.95
C ALA A 179 -12.45 -3.60 -14.02
N GLY A 180 -12.95 -3.94 -15.20
CA GLY A 180 -14.10 -4.82 -15.38
C GLY A 180 -13.90 -6.19 -14.73
N GLU A 181 -12.78 -6.85 -15.05
CA GLU A 181 -12.40 -8.15 -14.46
C GLU A 181 -12.32 -8.08 -12.91
N LEU A 182 -11.72 -7.01 -12.38
CA LEU A 182 -11.62 -6.78 -10.94
C LEU A 182 -13.00 -6.58 -10.29
N ARG A 183 -13.91 -5.84 -10.92
CA ARG A 183 -15.27 -5.63 -10.42
C ARG A 183 -16.08 -6.93 -10.43
N ASP A 184 -15.95 -7.74 -11.47
CA ASP A 184 -16.61 -9.04 -11.56
C ASP A 184 -16.13 -10.00 -10.47
N GLU A 185 -14.81 -10.09 -10.26
CA GLU A 185 -14.26 -10.97 -9.23
C GLU A 185 -14.58 -10.45 -7.82
N LEU A 186 -14.58 -9.13 -7.62
CA LEU A 186 -14.99 -8.51 -6.35
C LEU A 186 -16.44 -8.84 -5.99
N ARG A 187 -17.36 -8.84 -6.97
CA ARG A 187 -18.75 -9.26 -6.74
C ARG A 187 -18.84 -10.70 -6.24
N LYS A 188 -18.11 -11.64 -6.87
CA LYS A 188 -18.08 -13.04 -6.44
C LYS A 188 -17.47 -13.21 -5.05
N GLU A 189 -16.43 -12.45 -4.72
CA GLU A 189 -15.81 -12.49 -3.39
C GLU A 189 -16.76 -12.03 -2.29
N LEU A 190 -17.51 -10.96 -2.55
CA LEU A 190 -18.51 -10.45 -1.59
C LEU A 190 -19.66 -11.44 -1.34
N GLU A 191 -20.01 -12.26 -2.35
CA GLU A 191 -21.00 -13.33 -2.19
C GLU A 191 -20.51 -14.47 -1.29
N GLN A 192 -19.22 -14.79 -1.37
CA GLN A 192 -18.62 -15.81 -0.51
C GLN A 192 -18.50 -15.30 0.93
N TYR A 193 -18.13 -14.03 1.11
CA TYR A 193 -18.05 -13.38 2.42
C TYR A 193 -19.39 -13.43 3.15
N ALA A 194 -20.48 -13.18 2.42
CA ALA A 194 -21.85 -13.28 2.93
C ALA A 194 -22.22 -14.69 3.40
N GLY A 195 -21.79 -15.74 2.68
CA GLY A 195 -22.08 -17.12 3.05
C GLY A 195 -21.35 -17.55 4.33
N GLN A 196 -20.13 -17.05 4.55
CA GLN A 196 -19.31 -17.40 5.71
C GLN A 196 -19.85 -16.81 7.02
N GLU A 197 -20.33 -15.55 7.01
CA GLU A 197 -20.94 -14.93 8.20
C GLU A 197 -22.20 -15.68 8.66
N THR A 198 -22.99 -16.26 7.73
CA THR A 198 -24.20 -17.03 8.08
C THR A 198 -23.90 -18.36 8.75
N GLU A 199 -22.72 -18.96 8.51
CA GLU A 199 -22.30 -20.19 9.17
C GLU A 199 -21.67 -19.90 10.54
N GLU A 200 -20.81 -18.88 10.66
CA GLU A 200 -20.15 -18.54 11.94
C GLU A 200 -21.12 -18.02 13.03
N THR A 201 -22.20 -17.33 12.67
CA THR A 201 -23.24 -16.90 13.64
C THR A 201 -24.14 -18.04 14.13
N SER A 202 -24.04 -19.25 13.57
CA SER A 202 -24.90 -20.39 13.91
C SER A 202 -24.32 -21.37 14.93
N THR A 203 -23.05 -21.22 15.32
CA THR A 203 -22.38 -22.14 16.26
C THR A 203 -21.66 -21.43 17.41
N THR A 204 -22.26 -21.59 18.59
CA THR A 204 -21.75 -21.35 19.96
C THR A 204 -21.68 -19.90 20.48
N PRO A 205 -22.15 -19.63 21.72
CA PRO A 205 -22.00 -18.31 22.34
C PRO A 205 -20.54 -18.04 22.69
N ASP A 206 -20.13 -16.79 22.49
CA ASP A 206 -18.80 -16.25 22.80
C ASP A 206 -18.44 -16.46 24.29
N PRO A 207 -17.44 -17.29 24.62
CA PRO A 207 -17.03 -17.52 26.00
C PRO A 207 -16.29 -16.32 26.63
N TYR A 208 -16.09 -15.21 25.91
CA TYR A 208 -15.36 -14.02 26.36
C TYR A 208 -16.22 -12.75 26.51
N SER A 209 -17.55 -12.88 26.47
CA SER A 209 -18.54 -11.79 26.62
C SER A 209 -18.35 -10.91 27.87
N SER A 210 -17.61 -11.37 28.88
CA SER A 210 -17.30 -10.58 30.09
C SER A 210 -15.80 -10.52 30.37
N ASN A 211 -15.01 -9.69 29.66
CA ASN A 211 -13.72 -9.28 30.20
C ASN A 211 -13.28 -7.87 29.79
N PRO A 212 -13.15 -6.93 30.75
CA PRO A 212 -12.66 -5.58 30.47
C PRO A 212 -11.13 -5.61 30.33
N PHE A 213 -10.65 -5.56 29.08
CA PHE A 213 -9.27 -5.27 28.64
C PHE A 213 -8.13 -5.46 29.68
N LYS A 214 -7.27 -6.45 29.38
CA LYS A 214 -5.89 -6.68 29.88
C LYS A 214 -5.72 -7.66 31.06
N SER A 215 -5.26 -8.88 30.76
CA SER A 215 -4.16 -9.51 31.51
C SER A 215 -3.53 -10.69 30.74
N GLU A 216 -2.22 -10.83 30.87
CA GLU A 216 -1.41 -12.06 30.71
C GLU A 216 -0.95 -12.63 29.35
N ILE A 217 -1.40 -12.23 28.15
CA ILE A 217 -0.92 -12.86 26.88
C ILE A 217 -0.03 -11.96 25.99
N ALA A 218 0.19 -10.69 26.35
CA ALA A 218 0.96 -9.76 25.51
C ALA A 218 2.48 -9.65 25.86
N ARG A 219 3.02 -10.45 26.78
CA ARG A 219 4.42 -10.31 27.26
C ARG A 219 5.35 -11.49 27.04
N LYS A 220 4.93 -12.56 26.37
CA LYS A 220 5.84 -13.62 25.94
C LYS A 220 5.72 -13.86 24.44
N LYS A 221 6.88 -13.84 23.76
CA LYS A 221 7.13 -14.29 22.38
C LYS A 221 7.10 -13.27 21.23
N TRP A 222 7.57 -12.03 21.43
CA TRP A 222 8.09 -11.26 20.29
C TRP A 222 9.55 -11.62 19.96
N THR A 223 10.36 -11.97 20.96
CA THR A 223 11.77 -12.35 20.79
C THR A 223 11.96 -13.75 20.18
N ASP A 224 11.04 -14.67 20.44
CA ASP A 224 11.20 -16.08 20.02
C ASP A 224 10.98 -16.26 18.50
N ILE A 225 10.15 -15.43 17.88
CA ILE A 225 9.91 -15.50 16.42
C ILE A 225 11.16 -15.04 15.64
N TYR A 226 11.91 -14.07 16.15
CA TYR A 226 13.08 -13.53 15.46
C TYR A 226 14.33 -14.41 15.59
N LEU A 227 14.42 -15.25 16.64
CA LEU A 227 15.58 -16.10 16.89
C LEU A 227 15.40 -17.57 16.44
N ASN A 228 14.16 -18.03 16.23
CA ASN A 228 13.87 -19.43 15.87
C ASN A 228 13.28 -19.64 14.47
N GLN A 229 13.23 -18.62 13.59
CA GLN A 229 12.96 -18.88 12.19
C GLN A 229 14.16 -19.57 11.54
N GLN A 230 14.12 -20.90 11.52
CA GLN A 230 14.80 -21.70 10.51
C GLN A 230 14.18 -21.37 9.15
N ILE A 231 14.63 -20.28 8.54
CA ILE A 231 14.40 -20.02 7.13
C ILE A 231 15.11 -21.14 6.36
N PRO A 232 14.43 -21.97 5.56
CA PRO A 232 15.11 -22.98 4.75
C PRO A 232 16.13 -22.27 3.85
N PRO A 233 17.38 -22.77 3.75
CA PRO A 233 18.39 -22.09 2.95
C PRO A 233 17.96 -22.13 1.48
N TYR A 234 17.61 -20.96 0.93
CA TYR A 234 17.63 -20.76 -0.51
C TYR A 234 19.01 -21.17 -1.02
N GLN A 235 19.06 -22.17 -1.90
CA GLN A 235 20.29 -22.66 -2.52
C GLN A 235 20.92 -21.58 -3.39
N PHE A 236 21.79 -20.77 -2.81
CA PHE A 236 22.75 -19.99 -3.58
C PHE A 236 23.78 -20.94 -4.17
N HIS A 237 23.69 -21.18 -5.48
CA HIS A 237 24.79 -21.78 -6.22
C HIS A 237 26.01 -20.85 -6.18
N ASN A 238 27.05 -21.33 -5.48
CA ASN A 238 28.47 -21.00 -5.58
C ASN A 238 28.88 -19.66 -6.22
N PHE A 239 29.02 -18.62 -5.39
CA PHE A 239 30.04 -17.59 -5.63
C PHE A 239 31.20 -17.79 -4.64
N LYS A 240 32.39 -18.10 -5.19
CA LYS A 240 33.63 -18.29 -4.44
C LYS A 240 33.95 -17.04 -3.62
N LYS A 241 34.15 -17.22 -2.32
CA LYS A 241 34.68 -16.21 -1.40
C LYS A 241 36.14 -15.90 -1.77
N SER A 242 36.46 -14.64 -2.05
CA SER A 242 37.81 -14.11 -1.86
C SER A 242 37.83 -13.23 -0.62
N HIS A 243 38.81 -13.52 0.24
CA HIS A 243 39.11 -12.98 1.55
C HIS A 243 39.00 -11.45 1.70
N ILE A 244 38.55 -11.00 2.87
CA ILE A 244 39.26 -10.04 3.74
C ILE A 244 38.66 -10.14 5.15
N THR A 245 39.50 -10.54 6.10
CA THR A 245 39.26 -10.61 7.54
C THR A 245 39.38 -9.23 8.17
N ARG A 246 38.42 -8.86 9.03
CA ARG A 246 38.53 -7.72 9.96
C ARG A 246 39.40 -8.12 11.15
N SER A 247 40.46 -7.35 11.43
CA SER A 247 41.13 -7.32 12.72
C SER A 247 40.93 -5.93 13.33
N PHE A 248 40.31 -5.91 14.51
CA PHE A 248 40.29 -4.76 15.41
C PHE A 248 41.60 -4.75 16.20
N LEU A 249 42.27 -3.60 16.29
CA LEU A 249 43.12 -3.24 17.43
C LEU A 249 43.28 -1.71 17.50
N THR A 250 43.48 -1.24 18.72
CA THR A 250 43.14 0.07 19.29
C THR A 250 44.30 1.09 19.31
N LYS A 251 43.99 2.35 18.91
CA LYS A 251 44.53 3.68 19.36
C LYS A 251 46.06 3.98 19.20
N PRO A 252 46.56 5.25 19.29
CA PRO A 252 45.92 6.56 19.54
C PRO A 252 46.32 7.71 18.56
N LEU A 253 45.75 8.91 18.81
CA LEU A 253 46.04 10.22 18.20
C LEU A 253 47.53 10.64 18.24
N THR A 254 48.03 11.22 17.14
CA THR A 254 49.06 12.27 17.13
C THR A 254 48.85 13.25 15.97
N THR A 255 49.26 14.50 16.18
CA THR A 255 48.92 15.74 15.47
C THR A 255 50.02 16.23 14.50
N ALA A 256 49.57 16.85 13.39
CA ALA A 256 50.19 17.94 12.59
C ALA A 256 51.47 17.63 11.75
N PRO A 257 51.92 18.50 10.80
CA PRO A 257 51.37 19.77 10.31
C PRO A 257 51.27 19.94 8.76
N HIS A 258 50.57 21.00 8.35
CA HIS A 258 50.54 21.62 7.02
C HIS A 258 51.93 22.05 6.50
N PRO A 259 52.13 22.10 5.16
CA PRO A 259 53.09 23.01 4.56
C PRO A 259 52.38 24.11 3.76
N SER A 260 52.57 25.35 4.22
CA SER A 260 52.48 26.57 3.41
C SER A 260 53.75 26.71 2.56
N LYS A 261 53.65 27.10 1.28
CA LYS A 261 54.58 28.06 0.66
C LYS A 261 53.88 28.90 -0.41
N SER A 262 53.99 30.19 -0.22
CA SER A 262 53.76 31.29 -1.15
C SER A 262 54.95 31.45 -2.11
N HIS A 263 54.70 31.95 -3.33
CA HIS A 263 55.52 32.98 -3.98
C HIS A 263 54.76 33.65 -5.15
N THR A 264 54.38 34.91 -4.91
CA THR A 264 54.49 36.14 -5.74
C THR A 264 54.70 36.07 -7.27
N HIS A 265 53.68 36.57 -8.01
CA HIS A 265 53.65 37.75 -8.90
C HIS A 265 54.78 38.03 -9.91
N GLN A 266 54.48 38.07 -11.23
CA GLN A 266 54.73 39.23 -12.13
C GLN A 266 53.95 39.13 -13.47
N GLN A 267 53.67 40.31 -14.03
CA GLN A 267 52.78 40.70 -15.14
C GLN A 267 53.12 40.12 -16.52
N MET A 268 52.10 39.96 -17.38
CA MET A 268 51.84 40.74 -18.61
C MET A 268 50.36 40.63 -18.98
#